data_AF-R7J8D7-F1
#
_entry.id   AF-R7J8D7-F1
#
_cell.length_a   1.000
_cell.length_b   1.000
_cell.length_c   1.000
_cell.angle_alpha   90.00
_cell.angle_beta   90.00
_cell.angle_gamma   90.00
#
_symmetry.space_group_name_H-M   'P 1'
#
loop_
_entity.id
_entity.type
_entity.pdbx_description
1 polymer ?
#
loop_
_entity_poly.entity_id
_entity_poly.type
_entity_poly.pdbx_seq_one_letter_code
_entity_poly.pdbx_strand_id
1 'polypeptide(L)'
;MQNIHDIIEIKRGLHKICGRDLVNIIADLDNCENFYREIFQIYNVVYNTETLSQKESFIDAVTKYFILDRLPEGSLSFEEDKYIANNKKEIKKLLENIINDFFIIRETYESNDFKKKYAEHFNEEVKDFSKEISENRDDSLSDFAKLIQNVYKNSKDKNSDY
;
A
#
# COMPACT_ATOMS: atom_id res chain seq x y z
N MET A 1 17.94 -6.07 5.76
CA MET A 1 17.88 -7.20 4.81
C MET A 1 16.45 -7.27 4.34
N GLN A 2 16.21 -7.11 3.03
CA GLN A 2 14.85 -7.06 2.51
C GLN A 2 14.19 -8.43 2.60
N ASN A 3 12.94 -8.50 3.05
CA ASN A 3 12.16 -9.72 3.04
C ASN A 3 11.54 -9.90 1.64
N ILE A 4 12.02 -10.90 0.91
CA ILE A 4 11.57 -11.20 -0.46
C ILE A 4 10.04 -11.38 -0.51
N HIS A 5 9.42 -11.94 0.53
CA HIS A 5 7.98 -12.13 0.57
C HIS A 5 7.22 -10.81 0.71
N ASP A 6 7.72 -9.87 1.52
CA ASP A 6 7.08 -8.56 1.70
C ASP A 6 7.13 -7.74 0.40
N ILE A 7 8.27 -7.76 -0.29
CA ILE A 7 8.43 -7.12 -1.61
C ILE A 7 7.48 -7.72 -2.65
N ILE A 8 7.23 -9.03 -2.63
CA ILE A 8 6.27 -9.67 -3.56
C ILE A 8 4.86 -9.13 -3.33
N GLU A 9 4.41 -9.03 -2.08
CA GLU A 9 3.07 -8.51 -1.77
C GLU A 9 2.95 -7.01 -2.08
N ILE A 10 4.00 -6.22 -1.84
CA ILE A 10 4.06 -4.81 -2.27
C ILE A 10 3.90 -4.72 -3.79
N LYS A 11 4.65 -5.52 -4.57
CA LYS A 11 4.53 -5.56 -6.03
C LYS A 11 3.11 -5.92 -6.49
N ARG A 12 2.41 -6.82 -5.80
CA ARG A 12 1.01 -7.16 -6.11
C ARG A 12 0.07 -5.99 -5.92
N GLY A 13 0.18 -5.26 -4.81
CA GLY A 13 -0.58 -4.03 -4.60
C GLY A 13 -0.28 -2.98 -5.67
N LEU A 14 1.00 -2.75 -5.97
CA LEU A 14 1.44 -1.82 -7.00
C LEU A 14 0.88 -2.14 -8.39
N HIS A 15 0.77 -3.42 -8.75
CA HIS A 15 0.24 -3.84 -10.06
C HIS A 15 -1.21 -3.44 -10.31
N LYS A 16 -1.98 -3.05 -9.28
CA LYS A 16 -3.34 -2.51 -9.43
C LYS A 16 -3.34 -1.16 -10.15
N ILE A 17 -2.34 -0.31 -9.89
CA ILE A 17 -2.31 1.07 -10.38
C ILE A 17 -1.10 1.38 -11.27
N CYS A 18 -0.05 0.56 -11.25
CA CYS A 18 1.18 0.82 -12.00
C CYS A 18 1.41 -0.26 -13.08
N GLY A 19 1.92 0.18 -14.23
CA GLY A 19 2.46 -0.72 -15.25
C GLY A 19 3.68 -1.49 -14.75
N ARG A 20 3.98 -2.63 -15.38
CA ARG A 20 5.03 -3.56 -14.94
C ARG A 20 6.39 -2.88 -14.74
N ASP A 21 6.79 -2.00 -15.66
CA ASP A 21 8.06 -1.28 -15.57
C ASP A 21 8.12 -0.38 -14.34
N LEU A 22 7.07 0.40 -14.08
CA LEU A 22 7.00 1.29 -12.93
C LEU A 22 6.98 0.52 -11.61
N VAL A 23 6.27 -0.62 -11.56
CA VAL A 23 6.30 -1.52 -10.39
C VAL A 23 7.72 -1.97 -10.07
N ASN A 24 8.47 -2.43 -11.07
CA ASN A 24 9.84 -2.87 -10.85
C ASN A 24 10.73 -1.71 -10.42
N ILE A 25 10.61 -0.53 -11.05
CA ILE A 25 11.42 0.63 -10.67
C ILE A 25 11.17 1.03 -9.21
N ILE A 26 9.91 1.07 -8.75
CA ILE A 26 9.57 1.39 -7.36
C ILE A 26 10.12 0.31 -6.41
N ALA A 27 9.94 -0.96 -6.75
CA ALA A 27 10.34 -2.06 -5.89
C ALA A 27 11.86 -2.24 -5.80
N ASP A 28 12.60 -1.82 -6.82
CA ASP A 28 14.06 -1.88 -6.89
C ASP A 28 14.73 -0.66 -6.20
N LEU A 29 13.97 0.22 -5.56
CA LEU A 29 14.50 1.30 -4.72
C LEU A 29 15.02 0.71 -3.40
N ASP A 30 16.21 1.12 -2.98
CA ASP A 30 16.87 0.59 -1.77
C ASP A 30 15.98 0.72 -0.51
N ASN A 31 15.25 1.84 -0.41
CA ASN A 31 14.38 2.16 0.72
C ASN A 31 12.90 1.75 0.53
N CYS A 32 12.55 1.03 -0.54
CA CYS A 32 11.16 0.66 -0.83
C CYS A 32 10.48 -0.05 0.35
N GLU A 33 11.06 -1.13 0.86
CA GLU A 33 10.45 -1.91 1.95
C GLU A 33 10.30 -1.06 3.23
N ASN A 34 11.34 -0.31 3.58
CA ASN A 34 11.34 0.56 4.75
C ASN A 34 10.27 1.65 4.64
N PHE A 35 10.08 2.21 3.45
CA PHE A 35 9.05 3.21 3.17
C PHE A 35 7.64 2.66 3.46
N TYR A 36 7.30 1.48 2.93
CA TYR A 36 5.99 0.87 3.23
C TYR A 36 5.86 0.48 4.71
N ARG A 37 6.95 0.04 5.35
CA ARG A 37 6.96 -0.26 6.78
C ARG A 37 6.62 0.96 7.63
N GLU A 38 7.26 2.11 7.36
CA GLU A 38 6.97 3.36 8.05
C GLU A 38 5.52 3.80 7.84
N ILE A 39 5.01 3.73 6.60
CA ILE A 39 3.61 4.09 6.32
C ILE A 39 2.65 3.20 7.10
N PHE A 40 2.86 1.89 7.12
CA PHE A 40 2.00 0.98 7.88
C PHE A 40 2.01 1.34 9.37
N GLN A 41 3.17 1.64 9.94
CA GLN A 41 3.30 2.07 11.33
C GLN A 41 2.59 3.41 11.60
N ILE A 42 2.75 4.42 10.73
CA ILE A 42 2.09 5.74 10.83
C ILE A 42 0.56 5.58 10.86
N TYR A 43 0.03 4.59 10.15
CA TYR A 43 -1.41 4.30 10.10
C TYR A 43 -1.86 3.20 11.07
N ASN A 44 -1.00 2.81 12.02
CA ASN A 44 -1.28 1.76 13.01
C ASN A 44 -1.71 0.41 12.40
N VAL A 45 -1.18 0.10 11.22
CA VAL A 45 -1.38 -1.18 10.53
C VAL A 45 -0.17 -2.08 10.78
N VAL A 46 -0.41 -3.34 11.14
CA VAL A 46 0.68 -4.31 11.35
C VAL A 46 1.43 -4.54 10.04
N TYR A 47 2.77 -4.44 10.09
CA TYR A 47 3.61 -4.74 8.94
C TYR A 47 4.13 -6.17 9.00
N ASN A 48 3.53 -7.05 8.21
CA ASN A 48 4.00 -8.42 7.93
C ASN A 48 3.44 -8.90 6.59
N THR A 49 3.99 -9.99 6.05
CA THR A 49 3.60 -10.54 4.75
C THR A 49 2.09 -10.83 4.64
N GLU A 50 1.48 -11.39 5.69
CA GLU A 50 0.05 -11.71 5.72
C GLU A 50 -0.80 -10.44 5.58
N THR A 51 -0.48 -9.40 6.35
CA THR A 51 -1.20 -8.13 6.31
C THR A 51 -0.98 -7.44 4.97
N LEU A 52 0.23 -7.47 4.41
CA LEU A 52 0.51 -6.92 3.08
C LEU A 52 -0.36 -7.58 2.00
N SER A 53 -0.51 -8.91 2.06
CA SER A 53 -1.36 -9.67 1.13
C SER A 53 -2.84 -9.32 1.25
N GLN A 54 -3.30 -8.93 2.45
CA GLN A 54 -4.68 -8.51 2.71
C GLN A 54 -4.89 -7.02 2.43
N LYS A 55 -3.86 -6.19 2.44
CA LYS A 55 -3.97 -4.73 2.37
C LYS A 55 -3.52 -4.15 1.04
N GLU A 56 -3.77 -4.86 -0.06
CA GLU A 56 -3.45 -4.37 -1.40
C GLU A 56 -4.10 -3.02 -1.74
N SER A 57 -5.35 -2.78 -1.33
CA SER A 57 -6.02 -1.48 -1.53
C SER A 57 -5.40 -0.36 -0.69
N PHE A 58 -4.82 -0.69 0.47
CA PHE A 58 -4.07 0.31 1.23
C PHE A 58 -2.73 0.61 0.54
N ILE A 59 -2.05 -0.42 0.03
CA ILE A 59 -0.78 -0.28 -0.72
C ILE A 59 -0.99 0.61 -1.95
N ASP A 60 -2.03 0.36 -2.77
CA ASP A 60 -2.27 1.18 -3.96
C ASP A 60 -2.55 2.66 -3.59
N ALA A 61 -3.35 2.91 -2.57
CA ALA A 61 -3.74 4.25 -2.18
C ALA A 61 -2.57 5.04 -1.60
N VAL A 62 -1.71 4.40 -0.78
CA VAL A 62 -0.52 5.07 -0.24
C VAL A 62 0.54 5.27 -1.31
N THR A 63 0.72 4.33 -2.25
CA THR A 63 1.60 4.54 -3.40
C THR A 63 1.14 5.74 -4.21
N LYS A 64 -0.16 5.83 -4.49
CA LYS A 64 -0.69 6.98 -5.25
C LYS A 64 -0.40 8.30 -4.52
N TYR A 65 -0.79 8.40 -3.26
CA TYR A 65 -0.69 9.64 -2.49
C TYR A 65 0.75 10.08 -2.16
N PHE A 66 1.61 9.16 -1.73
CA PHE A 66 2.97 9.48 -1.28
C PHE A 66 4.00 9.43 -2.39
N ILE A 67 3.71 8.76 -3.52
CA ILE A 67 4.67 8.59 -4.62
C ILE A 67 4.14 9.25 -5.89
N LEU A 68 3.02 8.75 -6.43
CA LEU A 68 2.61 9.13 -7.79
C LEU A 68 2.15 10.58 -7.89
N ASP A 69 1.37 11.05 -6.92
CA ASP A 69 0.86 12.42 -6.85
C ASP A 69 1.99 13.44 -6.56
N ARG A 70 3.19 12.97 -6.19
CA ARG A 70 4.38 13.81 -5.93
C ARG A 70 5.29 13.95 -7.14
N LEU A 71 5.06 13.18 -8.20
CA LEU A 71 5.85 13.26 -9.41
C LEU A 71 5.48 14.54 -10.20
N PRO A 72 6.46 15.18 -10.86
CA PRO A 72 6.19 16.30 -11.76
C PRO A 72 5.20 15.92 -12.87
N GLU A 73 4.37 16.88 -13.28
CA GLU A 73 3.46 16.70 -14.41
C GLU A 73 4.23 16.23 -15.67
N GLY A 74 3.65 15.29 -16.41
CA GLY A 74 4.27 14.71 -17.59
C GLY A 74 5.33 13.62 -17.30
N SER A 75 5.60 13.27 -16.04
CA SER A 75 6.48 12.14 -15.71
C SER A 75 5.85 10.78 -16.00
N LEU A 76 4.51 10.71 -15.97
CA LEU A 76 3.71 9.50 -16.15
C LEU A 76 2.69 9.69 -17.29
N SER A 77 2.39 8.60 -18.01
CA SER A 77 1.17 8.47 -18.82
C SER A 77 0.18 7.55 -18.11
N PHE A 78 -1.10 7.61 -18.52
CA PHE A 78 -2.15 6.74 -18.01
C PHE A 78 -2.69 5.88 -19.16
N GLU A 79 -2.43 4.58 -19.10
CA GLU A 79 -2.73 3.61 -20.16
C GLU A 79 -3.33 2.34 -19.51
N GLU A 80 -4.43 1.83 -20.07
CA GLU A 80 -5.09 0.61 -19.55
C GLU A 80 -5.36 0.65 -18.03
N ASP A 81 -5.87 1.79 -17.54
CA ASP A 81 -6.12 2.07 -16.12
C ASP A 81 -4.88 2.04 -15.21
N LYS A 82 -3.68 2.20 -15.79
CA LYS A 82 -2.41 2.15 -15.06
C LYS A 82 -1.49 3.31 -15.40
N TYR A 83 -0.70 3.73 -14.41
CA TYR A 83 0.39 4.68 -14.57
C TYR A 83 1.61 4.00 -15.20
N ILE A 84 2.11 4.57 -16.29
CA ILE A 84 3.30 4.15 -17.02
C ILE A 84 4.35 5.26 -16.95
N ALA A 85 5.63 4.89 -16.78
CA ALA A 85 6.72 5.85 -16.76
C ALA A 85 7.09 6.30 -18.17
N ASN A 86 7.05 7.62 -18.44
CA ASN A 86 7.43 8.17 -19.74
C ASN A 86 8.94 8.06 -20.00
N ASN A 87 9.78 8.18 -18.95
CA ASN A 87 11.23 8.05 -19.03
C ASN A 87 11.79 7.23 -17.85
N LYS A 88 12.16 5.97 -18.09
CA LYS A 88 12.61 5.02 -17.06
C LYS A 88 13.84 5.47 -16.26
N LYS A 89 14.78 6.18 -16.87
CA LYS A 89 16.02 6.60 -16.18
C LYS A 89 15.75 7.79 -15.26
N GLU A 90 14.97 8.74 -15.75
CA GLU A 90 14.63 9.95 -15.02
C GLU A 90 13.65 9.65 -13.87
N ILE A 91 12.66 8.79 -14.13
CA ILE A 91 11.66 8.42 -13.11
C ILE A 91 12.31 7.80 -11.88
N LYS A 92 13.34 6.96 -12.04
CA LYS A 92 14.02 6.33 -10.91
C LYS A 92 14.59 7.38 -9.95
N LYS A 93 15.28 8.40 -10.50
CA LYS A 93 15.87 9.47 -9.69
C LYS A 93 14.80 10.32 -9.00
N LEU A 94 13.68 10.60 -9.68
CA LEU A 94 12.57 11.32 -9.08
C LEU A 94 11.93 10.55 -7.93
N LEU A 95 11.74 9.24 -8.10
CA LEU A 95 11.21 8.35 -7.06
C LEU A 95 12.15 8.26 -5.85
N GLU A 96 13.47 8.17 -6.07
CA GLU A 96 14.46 8.20 -4.99
C GLU A 96 14.36 9.51 -4.19
N ASN A 97 14.24 10.65 -4.87
CA ASN A 97 14.09 11.94 -4.21
C ASN A 97 12.80 12.01 -3.38
N ILE A 98 11.66 11.57 -3.94
CA ILE A 98 10.37 11.56 -3.24
C ILE A 98 10.43 10.72 -1.96
N ILE A 99 11.04 9.53 -2.02
CA ILE A 99 11.20 8.68 -0.84
C ILE A 99 12.14 9.33 0.17
N ASN A 100 13.23 9.96 -0.27
CA ASN A 100 14.13 10.67 0.64
C ASN A 100 13.45 11.85 1.32
N ASP A 101 12.66 12.65 0.59
CA ASP A 101 11.89 13.77 1.13
C ASP A 101 10.87 13.28 2.17
N PHE A 102 10.20 12.15 1.91
CA PHE A 102 9.35 11.49 2.89
C PHE A 102 10.11 11.18 4.19
N PHE A 103 11.30 10.57 4.11
CA PHE A 103 12.08 10.24 5.30
C PHE A 103 12.59 11.48 6.04
N ILE A 104 12.99 12.54 5.32
CA ILE A 104 13.40 13.81 5.93
C ILE A 104 12.24 14.40 6.75
N ILE A 105 11.03 14.46 6.18
CA ILE A 105 9.84 14.94 6.90
C ILE A 105 9.54 14.01 8.09
N ARG A 106 9.66 12.70 7.90
CA ARG A 106 9.38 11.69 8.92
C ARG A 106 10.35 11.71 10.11
N GLU A 107 11.61 12.05 9.88
CA GLU A 107 12.62 12.22 10.92
C GLU A 107 12.49 13.57 11.65
N THR A 108 11.95 14.58 10.97
CA THR A 108 11.78 15.93 11.54
C THR A 108 10.62 16.00 12.54
N TYR A 109 9.60 15.15 12.40
CA TYR A 109 8.38 15.20 13.19
C TYR A 109 8.08 13.86 13.86
N GLU A 110 7.59 13.90 15.10
CA GLU A 110 7.10 12.70 15.79
C GLU A 110 5.94 12.05 15.02
N SER A 111 5.77 10.74 15.19
CA SER A 111 4.81 9.93 14.42
C SER A 111 3.36 10.44 14.52
N ASN A 112 2.96 10.99 15.67
CA ASN A 112 1.61 11.53 15.89
C ASN A 112 1.33 12.83 15.10
N ASP A 113 2.36 13.64 14.85
CA ASP A 113 2.22 14.92 14.14
C ASP A 113 2.59 14.79 12.65
N PHE A 114 3.22 13.70 12.25
CA PHE A 114 3.69 13.48 10.88
C PHE A 114 2.58 13.70 9.83
N LYS A 115 1.41 13.09 9.99
CA LYS A 115 0.32 13.17 8.99
C LYS A 115 -0.09 14.62 8.73
N LYS A 116 -0.20 15.41 9.79
CA LYS A 116 -0.55 16.82 9.72
C LYS A 116 0.56 17.64 9.06
N LYS A 117 1.81 17.39 9.46
CA LYS A 117 2.98 18.11 8.93
C LYS A 117 3.27 17.78 7.46
N TYR A 118 3.08 16.52 7.07
CA TYR A 118 3.18 16.09 5.69
C TYR A 118 2.12 16.78 4.82
N ALA A 119 0.85 16.78 5.25
CA ALA A 119 -0.22 17.50 4.56
C ALA A 119 0.03 19.02 4.47
N GLU A 120 0.51 19.65 5.55
CA GLU A 120 0.92 21.07 5.56
C GLU A 120 2.04 21.36 4.56
N HIS A 121 3.03 20.46 4.43
CA HIS A 121 4.16 20.63 3.50
C HIS A 121 3.71 20.72 2.03
N PHE A 122 2.64 20.01 1.68
CA PHE A 122 2.09 19.98 0.32
C PHE A 122 0.82 20.84 0.15
N ASN A 123 0.43 21.60 1.18
CA ASN A 123 -0.78 22.43 1.19
C ASN A 123 -2.06 21.63 0.88
N GLU A 124 -2.19 20.47 1.52
CA GLU A 124 -3.30 19.53 1.37
C GLU A 124 -4.00 19.28 2.71
N GLU A 125 -5.17 18.63 2.67
CA GLU A 125 -5.81 18.08 3.86
C GLU A 125 -5.14 16.76 4.27
N VAL A 126 -5.24 16.42 5.56
CA VAL A 126 -4.74 15.14 6.06
C VAL A 126 -5.49 14.00 5.37
N LYS A 127 -4.74 13.17 4.65
CA LYS A 127 -5.31 12.03 3.95
C LYS A 127 -5.80 10.97 4.93
N ASP A 128 -7.09 10.65 4.86
CA ASP A 128 -7.68 9.52 5.57
C ASP A 128 -7.68 8.28 4.68
N PHE A 129 -7.10 7.18 5.18
CA PHE A 129 -7.09 5.86 4.54
C PHE A 129 -7.93 4.83 5.31
N SER A 130 -8.79 5.27 6.24
CA SER A 130 -9.58 4.35 7.08
C SER A 130 -10.40 3.36 6.27
N LYS A 131 -10.88 3.76 5.09
CA LYS A 131 -11.63 2.87 4.19
C LYS A 131 -10.72 1.78 3.63
N GLU A 132 -9.60 2.15 3.03
CA GLU A 132 -8.64 1.24 2.42
C GLU A 132 -7.96 0.32 3.45
N ILE A 133 -7.78 0.81 4.68
CA ILE A 133 -7.33 0.03 5.83
C ILE A 133 -8.42 -0.91 6.34
N SER A 134 -9.71 -0.57 6.20
CA SER A 134 -10.81 -1.49 6.58
C SER A 134 -11.05 -2.56 5.52
N GLU A 135 -10.77 -2.25 4.25
CA GLU A 135 -10.85 -3.19 3.14
C GLU A 135 -9.73 -4.22 3.28
N ASN A 136 -10.11 -5.50 3.36
CA ASN A 136 -9.20 -6.59 3.05
C ASN A 136 -9.35 -6.91 1.56
N ARG A 137 -8.28 -7.42 0.95
CA ARG A 137 -8.37 -8.23 -0.27
C ARG A 137 -9.49 -9.21 -0.01
N ASP A 138 -10.42 -9.29 -0.96
CA ASP A 138 -11.67 -10.02 -0.86
C ASP A 138 -11.41 -11.54 -0.79
N ASP A 139 -10.80 -12.00 0.31
CA ASP A 139 -11.19 -13.20 1.01
C ASP A 139 -12.40 -12.83 1.87
N SER A 140 -13.45 -12.22 1.27
CA SER A 140 -14.72 -12.85 1.55
C SER A 140 -14.46 -14.32 1.29
N LEU A 141 -14.50 -15.13 2.34
CA LEU A 141 -14.72 -16.56 2.21
C LEU A 141 -15.50 -16.72 0.91
N SER A 142 -14.93 -17.39 -0.10
CA SER A 142 -15.65 -17.67 -1.35
C SER A 142 -17.09 -18.01 -0.98
N ASP A 143 -18.11 -17.68 -1.77
CA ASP A 143 -19.48 -18.05 -1.38
C ASP A 143 -19.57 -19.51 -0.89
N PHE A 144 -18.71 -20.38 -1.44
CA PHE A 144 -18.39 -21.71 -0.91
C PHE A 144 -17.90 -21.75 0.55
N ALA A 145 -16.86 -21.01 0.91
CA ALA A 145 -16.33 -20.97 2.27
C ALA A 145 -17.29 -20.28 3.27
N LYS A 146 -18.11 -19.31 2.85
CA LYS A 146 -19.24 -18.78 3.66
C LYS A 146 -20.29 -19.87 3.89
N LEU A 147 -20.59 -20.65 2.85
CA LEU A 147 -21.51 -21.78 2.89
C LEU A 147 -21.00 -22.86 3.85
N ILE A 148 -19.73 -23.25 3.75
CA ILE A 148 -19.08 -24.23 4.65
C ILE A 148 -19.11 -23.74 6.09
N GLN A 149 -18.82 -22.47 6.35
CA GLN A 149 -18.85 -21.91 7.70
C GLN A 149 -20.28 -21.90 8.28
N ASN A 150 -21.29 -21.59 7.46
CA ASN A 150 -22.70 -21.69 7.85
C ASN A 150 -23.12 -23.14 8.10
N VAL A 151 -22.68 -24.11 7.29
CA VAL A 151 -22.95 -25.54 7.49
C VAL A 151 -22.29 -26.04 8.78
N TYR A 152 -21.05 -25.65 9.06
CA TYR A 152 -20.35 -26.03 10.30
C TYR A 152 -20.92 -25.38 11.56
N LYS A 153 -21.39 -24.12 11.48
CA LYS A 153 -22.09 -23.47 12.60
C LYS A 153 -23.44 -24.14 12.85
N ASN A 154 -24.23 -24.36 11.80
CA ASN A 154 -25.55 -25.01 11.90
C ASN A 154 -25.49 -26.50 12.28
N SER A 155 -24.34 -27.17 12.11
CA SER A 155 -24.15 -28.55 12.56
C SER A 155 -23.69 -28.66 14.02
N LYS A 156 -23.03 -27.63 14.56
CA LYS A 156 -22.71 -27.55 16.00
C LYS A 156 -23.94 -27.27 16.86
N ASP A 157 -24.89 -26.49 16.36
CA ASP A 157 -26.16 -26.21 17.05
C ASP A 157 -27.14 -27.41 17.03
N LYS A 158 -26.82 -28.48 16.28
CA LYS A 158 -27.63 -29.72 16.26
C LYS A 158 -27.08 -30.84 17.15
N ASN A 159 -25.95 -30.63 17.82
CA ASN A 159 -25.31 -31.62 18.69
C ASN A 159 -25.36 -31.24 20.17
N SER A 160 -26.26 -30.33 20.59
CA SER A 160 -26.43 -29.97 22.01
C SER A 160 -27.66 -30.59 22.69
N ASP A 161 -28.37 -31.52 22.05
CA ASP A 161 -29.50 -32.22 22.65
C ASP A 161 -29.24 -33.73 22.73
N TYR A 162 -28.36 -34.15 23.63
CA TYR A 162 -28.39 -35.49 24.27
C TYR A 162 -27.66 -35.46 25.62
#